data_AF-A0A849T510-F1
#
_entry.id   AF-A0A849T510-F1
#
_cell.length_a   1.000
_cell.length_b   1.000
_cell.length_c   1.000
_cell.angle_alpha   90.00
_cell.angle_beta   90.00
_cell.angle_gamma   90.00
#
_symmetry.space_group_name_H-M   'P 1'
#
loop_
_entity.id
_entity.type
_entity.pdbx_description
1 polymer ?
#
loop_
_entity_poly.entity_id
_entity_poly.type
_entity_poly.pdbx_seq_one_letter_code
_entity_poly.pdbx_strand_id
1 'polypeptide(L)'
;MKIFLTLIVSALFLNSCDSPRTSRSIISSNSNSLTPSNSSGINLTPGTGVTGTGTNTGTEGGTTTTNPTAPEDAKHCKFSVDGSTGFESSSTHLGAYTLCQSSVDKTTFYAQFKTPPVTSAGDVSVCFIPHTTSGSNSIYIGNPMCGTFPDPKSVKKITFIKYSQYSSALINSVMFFKDSSFYYPVFNRYMMTLDAYKTCMSMLAYGQSAYCESFKSVGQYVMRTF
;
A
#
# COMPACT_ATOMS: atom_id res chain seq x y z
N MET A 1 58.71 23.92 14.96
CA MET A 1 57.24 24.02 15.09
C MET A 1 56.61 24.30 13.73
N LYS A 2 56.29 23.27 12.95
CA LYS A 2 55.65 23.41 11.62
C LYS A 2 54.89 22.13 11.24
N ILE A 3 54.13 21.56 12.18
CA ILE A 3 53.23 20.42 11.92
C ILE A 3 52.04 20.57 12.86
N PHE A 4 51.11 21.48 12.56
CA PHE A 4 49.80 21.55 13.26
C PHE A 4 48.74 22.35 12.46
N LEU A 5 48.93 22.52 11.14
CA LEU A 5 48.06 23.36 10.30
C LEU A 5 47.55 22.63 9.05
N THR A 6 47.31 21.32 9.15
CA THR A 6 46.91 20.48 8.00
C THR A 6 45.82 19.47 8.36
N LEU A 7 44.92 19.82 9.29
CA LEU A 7 43.86 18.91 9.75
C LEU A 7 42.49 19.59 10.00
N ILE A 8 42.26 20.79 9.43
CA ILE A 8 41.00 21.55 9.62
C ILE A 8 40.27 21.84 8.29
N VAL A 9 40.80 21.43 7.12
CA VAL A 9 40.21 21.76 5.80
C VAL A 9 39.64 20.53 5.08
N SER A 10 39.01 19.60 5.81
CA SER A 10 38.35 18.42 5.22
C SER A 10 36.89 18.23 5.65
N ALA A 11 36.28 19.20 6.36
CA ALA A 11 34.95 19.07 6.94
C ALA A 11 33.84 19.88 6.23
N LEU A 12 34.07 20.36 5.00
CA LEU A 12 33.13 21.27 4.30
C LEU A 12 32.41 20.66 3.06
N PHE A 13 32.41 19.34 2.87
CA PHE A 13 31.76 18.73 1.71
C PHE A 13 30.71 17.66 2.06
N LEU A 14 29.72 17.97 2.91
CA LEU A 14 28.47 17.18 2.98
C LEU A 14 27.28 18.07 3.40
N ASN A 15 26.93 19.06 2.59
CA ASN A 15 25.56 19.57 2.53
C ASN A 15 25.11 19.45 1.07
N SER A 16 24.74 18.24 0.66
CA SER A 16 23.82 18.05 -0.46
C SER A 16 22.47 18.64 -0.03
N CYS A 17 22.30 19.93 -0.29
CA CYS A 17 21.00 20.56 -0.24
C CYS A 17 20.08 19.86 -1.24
N ASP A 18 19.04 19.28 -0.68
CA ASP A 18 17.85 18.76 -1.34
C ASP A 18 17.42 19.70 -2.48
N SER A 19 17.23 19.16 -3.67
CA SER A 19 16.78 19.96 -4.80
C SER A 19 15.40 20.52 -4.44
N PRO A 20 15.16 21.84 -4.53
CA PRO A 20 13.85 22.38 -4.21
C PRO A 20 12.86 21.82 -5.23
N ARG A 21 12.03 20.85 -4.80
CA ARG A 21 10.84 20.49 -5.55
C ARG A 21 9.91 21.69 -5.44
N THR A 22 9.87 22.44 -6.53
CA THR A 22 8.88 23.47 -6.86
C THR A 22 7.58 23.25 -6.11
N SER A 23 7.34 24.13 -5.14
CA SER A 23 6.05 24.32 -4.50
C SER A 23 5.02 24.56 -5.61
N ARG A 24 4.03 23.69 -5.75
CA ARG A 24 2.81 24.12 -6.43
C ARG A 24 2.20 25.19 -5.55
N SER A 25 2.08 26.39 -6.10
CA SER A 25 1.31 27.49 -5.55
C SER A 25 -0.05 26.97 -5.07
N ILE A 26 -0.29 27.06 -3.77
CA ILE A 26 -1.64 26.99 -3.22
C ILE A 26 -2.35 28.21 -3.79
N ILE A 27 -3.29 27.97 -4.71
CA ILE A 27 -4.24 29.00 -5.12
C ILE A 27 -5.05 29.33 -3.87
N SER A 28 -4.71 30.46 -3.24
CA SER A 28 -5.57 31.12 -2.29
C SER A 28 -6.83 31.53 -3.04
N SER A 29 -7.95 30.89 -2.73
CA SER A 29 -9.27 31.47 -2.98
C SER A 29 -10.06 31.30 -1.71
N ASN A 30 -10.25 32.45 -1.07
CA ASN A 30 -10.97 32.63 0.16
C ASN A 30 -12.47 32.41 -0.07
N SER A 31 -13.14 32.02 1.03
CA SER A 31 -14.58 32.06 1.31
C SER A 31 -15.55 31.04 0.68
N ASN A 32 -16.14 30.28 1.62
CA ASN A 32 -17.47 29.68 1.67
C ASN A 32 -17.71 28.29 1.04
N SER A 33 -18.32 27.45 1.89
CA SER A 33 -19.01 26.18 1.64
C SER A 33 -18.26 24.92 2.06
N LEU A 34 -18.57 24.50 3.29
CA LEU A 34 -18.40 23.14 3.78
C LEU A 34 -19.18 22.16 2.91
N THR A 35 -18.49 21.30 2.17
CA THR A 35 -18.99 19.98 1.76
C THR A 35 -17.83 18.97 1.86
N PRO A 36 -17.98 17.85 2.61
CA PRO A 36 -16.95 16.83 2.67
C PRO A 36 -16.93 16.11 1.33
N SER A 37 -15.88 16.33 0.55
CA SER A 37 -15.66 15.59 -0.69
C SER A 37 -15.19 14.18 -0.32
N ASN A 38 -16.07 13.19 -0.48
CA ASN A 38 -15.74 11.78 -0.55
C ASN A 38 -14.50 11.59 -1.43
N SER A 39 -13.35 11.23 -0.84
CA SER A 39 -12.24 10.73 -1.62
C SER A 39 -12.60 9.32 -2.06
N SER A 40 -13.12 9.20 -3.28
CA SER A 40 -13.36 7.93 -3.95
C SER A 40 -12.05 7.14 -4.03
N GLY A 41 -11.89 6.15 -3.15
CA GLY A 41 -11.01 5.03 -3.44
C GLY A 41 -11.54 4.35 -4.69
N ILE A 42 -10.68 4.14 -5.69
CA ILE A 42 -11.06 3.36 -6.87
C ILE A 42 -11.37 1.95 -6.37
N ASN A 43 -12.63 1.52 -6.52
CA ASN A 43 -13.08 0.20 -6.15
C ASN A 43 -12.17 -0.85 -6.82
N LEU A 44 -11.52 -1.70 -6.00
CA LEU A 44 -10.89 -2.91 -6.48
C LEU A 44 -11.95 -3.69 -7.28
N THR A 45 -11.73 -3.86 -8.58
CA THR A 45 -12.59 -4.71 -9.39
C THR A 45 -12.49 -6.12 -8.81
N PRO A 46 -13.61 -6.78 -8.45
CA PRO A 46 -13.59 -8.22 -8.25
C PRO A 46 -13.03 -8.79 -9.55
N GLY A 47 -11.85 -9.42 -9.50
CA GLY A 47 -11.37 -10.17 -10.63
C GLY A 47 -12.49 -11.15 -11.00
N THR A 48 -12.99 -11.06 -12.23
CA THR A 48 -13.80 -12.12 -12.81
C THR A 48 -13.04 -13.41 -12.57
N GLY A 49 -13.60 -14.30 -11.75
CA GLY A 49 -13.15 -15.68 -11.72
C GLY A 49 -13.10 -16.14 -13.18
N VAL A 50 -11.95 -16.62 -13.63
CA VAL A 50 -11.79 -17.14 -14.98
C VAL A 50 -12.63 -18.41 -15.06
N THR A 51 -13.89 -18.28 -15.48
CA THR A 51 -14.73 -19.42 -15.83
C THR A 51 -14.33 -19.86 -17.23
N GLY A 52 -13.62 -20.99 -17.32
CA GLY A 52 -13.23 -21.59 -18.59
C GLY A 52 -14.45 -21.89 -19.46
N THR A 53 -14.33 -21.58 -20.75
CA THR A 53 -15.35 -21.81 -21.77
C THR A 53 -15.52 -23.31 -22.02
N GLY A 54 -16.75 -23.82 -21.85
CA GLY A 54 -17.11 -25.21 -22.12
C GLY A 54 -18.61 -25.34 -22.38
N THR A 55 -18.92 -25.83 -23.57
CA THR A 55 -20.21 -26.05 -24.25
C THR A 55 -21.38 -26.46 -23.35
N ASN A 56 -22.54 -25.81 -23.58
CA ASN A 56 -23.83 -26.14 -22.97
C ASN A 56 -24.32 -27.54 -23.33
N THR A 57 -24.41 -28.43 -22.33
CA THR A 57 -25.43 -29.47 -22.22
C THR A 57 -25.68 -29.71 -20.74
N GLY A 58 -26.92 -29.47 -20.29
CA GLY A 58 -27.30 -29.49 -18.88
C GLY A 58 -27.20 -30.86 -18.24
N THR A 59 -26.80 -30.89 -16.96
CA THR A 59 -27.12 -31.90 -15.95
C THR A 59 -26.78 -31.28 -14.58
N GLU A 60 -27.62 -31.55 -13.59
CA GLU A 60 -27.63 -31.05 -12.21
C GLU A 60 -26.23 -30.91 -11.58
N GLY A 61 -25.85 -29.68 -11.21
CA GLY A 61 -24.50 -29.35 -10.73
C GLY A 61 -24.44 -29.23 -9.22
N GLY A 62 -23.87 -30.26 -8.58
CA GLY A 62 -23.39 -30.16 -7.20
C GLY A 62 -22.42 -29.00 -7.03
N THR A 63 -22.47 -28.35 -5.87
CA THR A 63 -21.58 -27.26 -5.44
C THR A 63 -20.13 -27.67 -5.57
N THR A 64 -19.54 -27.34 -6.72
CA THR A 64 -18.11 -27.47 -6.98
C THR A 64 -17.43 -26.33 -6.24
N THR A 65 -16.84 -26.63 -5.09
CA THR A 65 -15.86 -25.77 -4.45
C THR A 65 -14.67 -25.62 -5.39
N THR A 66 -14.70 -24.60 -6.25
CA THR A 66 -13.55 -24.23 -7.06
C THR A 66 -12.44 -23.79 -6.13
N ASN A 67 -11.41 -24.61 -6.01
CA ASN A 67 -10.14 -24.21 -5.40
C ASN A 67 -9.69 -22.90 -6.07
N PRO A 68 -9.30 -21.87 -5.30
CA PRO A 68 -8.78 -20.64 -5.87
C PRO A 68 -7.48 -20.98 -6.59
N THR A 69 -7.57 -21.06 -7.92
CA THR A 69 -6.39 -21.30 -8.74
C THR A 69 -5.69 -19.96 -8.86
N ALA A 70 -4.44 -19.90 -8.37
CA ALA A 70 -3.61 -18.71 -8.50
C ALA A 70 -3.56 -18.26 -9.98
N PRO A 71 -3.66 -16.95 -10.26
CA PRO A 71 -3.49 -16.42 -11.62
C PRO A 71 -2.18 -16.88 -12.26
N GLU A 72 -2.17 -17.10 -13.57
CA GLU A 72 -1.03 -17.68 -14.30
C GLU A 72 0.28 -16.90 -14.05
N ASP A 73 0.19 -15.58 -14.09
CA ASP A 73 1.29 -14.63 -13.85
C ASP A 73 1.67 -14.49 -12.36
N ALA A 74 0.97 -15.17 -11.46
CA ALA A 74 1.20 -15.18 -10.01
C ALA A 74 1.53 -16.57 -9.46
N LYS A 75 1.66 -17.60 -10.31
CA LYS A 75 1.96 -18.99 -9.90
C LYS A 75 3.28 -19.18 -9.14
N HIS A 76 4.19 -18.22 -9.25
CA HIS A 76 5.46 -18.25 -8.53
C HIS A 76 5.30 -17.93 -7.03
N CYS A 77 4.13 -17.44 -6.60
CA CYS A 77 3.81 -17.19 -5.20
C CYS A 77 2.94 -18.29 -4.59
N LYS A 78 2.94 -18.38 -3.26
CA LYS A 78 2.16 -19.37 -2.50
C LYS A 78 0.84 -18.79 -2.05
N PHE A 79 -0.25 -19.20 -2.69
CA PHE A 79 -1.62 -18.88 -2.26
C PHE A 79 -2.23 -20.04 -1.47
N SER A 80 -3.05 -19.69 -0.49
CA SER A 80 -3.82 -20.66 0.28
C SER A 80 -4.96 -21.20 -0.58
N VAL A 81 -5.00 -22.51 -0.75
CA VAL A 81 -6.06 -23.19 -1.51
C VAL A 81 -7.28 -23.45 -0.61
N ASP A 82 -7.05 -23.74 0.66
CA ASP A 82 -8.07 -24.06 1.66
C ASP A 82 -8.60 -22.84 2.43
N GLY A 83 -7.96 -21.67 2.29
CA GLY A 83 -8.25 -20.46 3.07
C GLY A 83 -7.78 -20.54 4.54
N SER A 84 -7.04 -21.58 4.92
CA SER A 84 -6.65 -21.87 6.31
C SER A 84 -5.14 -22.01 6.51
N THR A 85 -4.43 -22.60 5.55
CA THR A 85 -2.98 -22.85 5.58
C THR A 85 -2.33 -22.47 4.25
N GLY A 86 -0.99 -22.43 4.19
CA GLY A 86 -0.27 -22.19 2.93
C GLY A 86 -0.14 -20.72 2.49
N PHE A 87 -0.47 -19.76 3.36
CA PHE A 87 -0.16 -18.35 3.15
C PHE A 87 1.36 -18.10 3.19
N GLU A 88 1.83 -17.16 2.38
CA GLU A 88 3.27 -16.90 2.21
C GLU A 88 3.90 -16.19 3.41
N SER A 89 3.15 -15.32 4.08
CA SER A 89 3.66 -14.44 5.12
C SER A 89 2.64 -14.21 6.23
N SER A 90 3.09 -13.63 7.34
CA SER A 90 2.21 -13.21 8.42
C SER A 90 2.71 -11.91 9.06
N SER A 91 1.80 -11.18 9.68
CA SER A 91 2.12 -10.02 10.52
C SER A 91 1.19 -9.99 11.73
N THR A 92 1.60 -9.28 12.78
CA THR A 92 0.84 -9.16 14.02
C THR A 92 -0.52 -8.51 13.83
N HIS A 93 -0.65 -7.54 12.90
CA HIS A 93 -1.89 -6.78 12.72
C HIS A 93 -2.75 -7.25 11.53
N LEU A 94 -2.17 -7.87 10.49
CA LEU A 94 -2.94 -8.44 9.36
C LEU A 94 -3.23 -9.93 9.50
N GLY A 95 -2.53 -10.65 10.39
CA GLY A 95 -2.56 -12.11 10.41
C GLY A 95 -1.78 -12.70 9.24
N ALA A 96 -2.13 -13.92 8.82
CA ALA A 96 -1.50 -14.58 7.67
C ALA A 96 -2.05 -14.04 6.34
N TYR A 97 -1.17 -13.80 5.38
CA TYR A 97 -1.50 -13.22 4.07
C TYR A 97 -0.52 -13.68 2.98
N THR A 98 -0.93 -13.53 1.74
CA THR A 98 -0.08 -13.62 0.55
C THR A 98 -0.24 -12.32 -0.24
N LEU A 99 0.87 -11.71 -0.64
CA LEU A 99 0.89 -10.55 -1.53
C LEU A 99 1.92 -10.80 -2.63
N CYS A 100 1.46 -11.07 -3.84
CA CYS A 100 2.30 -11.44 -4.97
C CYS A 100 2.33 -10.32 -6.01
N GLN A 101 3.49 -9.99 -6.56
CA GLN A 101 3.58 -9.16 -7.76
C GLN A 101 3.42 -10.03 -9.00
N SER A 102 2.71 -9.56 -10.02
CA SER A 102 2.67 -10.26 -11.31
C SER A 102 4.07 -10.39 -11.93
N SER A 103 4.35 -11.56 -12.49
CA SER A 103 5.59 -11.81 -13.25
C SER A 103 5.60 -11.07 -14.59
N VAL A 104 4.42 -10.70 -15.12
CA VAL A 104 4.23 -10.07 -16.43
C VAL A 104 4.06 -8.56 -16.31
N ASP A 105 3.20 -8.09 -15.39
CA ASP A 105 2.89 -6.67 -15.20
C ASP A 105 3.31 -6.19 -13.81
N LYS A 106 4.39 -5.41 -13.75
CA LYS A 106 4.93 -4.88 -12.48
C LYS A 106 4.03 -3.85 -11.78
N THR A 107 2.90 -3.48 -12.38
CA THR A 107 1.85 -2.66 -11.74
C THR A 107 0.69 -3.45 -11.16
N THR A 108 0.62 -4.75 -11.46
CA THR A 108 -0.42 -5.66 -10.99
C THR A 108 0.10 -6.54 -9.85
N PHE A 109 -0.71 -6.66 -8.81
CA PHE A 109 -0.46 -7.44 -7.61
C PHE A 109 -1.69 -8.29 -7.28
N TYR A 110 -1.47 -9.35 -6.51
CA TYR A 110 -2.50 -10.28 -6.08
C TYR A 110 -2.40 -10.48 -4.57
N ALA A 111 -3.51 -10.27 -3.87
CA ALA A 111 -3.55 -10.33 -2.41
C ALA A 111 -4.58 -11.34 -1.93
N GLN A 112 -4.25 -12.04 -0.84
CA GLN A 112 -5.10 -12.98 -0.14
C GLN A 112 -4.83 -12.89 1.36
N PHE A 113 -5.87 -12.95 2.19
CA PHE A 113 -5.76 -12.85 3.65
C PHE A 113 -6.48 -14.02 4.32
N LYS A 114 -5.87 -14.65 5.32
CA LYS A 114 -6.48 -15.78 6.06
C LYS A 114 -7.70 -15.36 6.87
N THR A 115 -7.61 -14.20 7.49
CA THR A 115 -8.69 -13.65 8.30
C THR A 115 -9.12 -12.36 7.65
N PRO A 116 -10.34 -12.29 7.09
CA PRO A 116 -10.93 -11.06 6.63
C PRO A 116 -10.70 -9.95 7.66
N PRO A 117 -10.13 -8.81 7.26
CA PRO A 117 -9.94 -7.69 8.16
C PRO A 117 -11.30 -7.20 8.66
N VAL A 118 -11.52 -7.28 9.98
CA VAL A 118 -12.76 -6.84 10.63
C VAL A 118 -12.43 -5.97 11.84
N THR A 119 -13.35 -5.07 12.18
CA THR A 119 -13.44 -4.34 13.45
C THR A 119 -14.70 -4.76 14.19
N SER A 120 -14.91 -4.25 15.40
CA SER A 120 -16.20 -4.37 16.11
C SER A 120 -17.39 -3.82 15.33
N ALA A 121 -17.16 -2.96 14.32
CA ALA A 121 -18.18 -2.35 13.47
C ALA A 121 -18.37 -3.07 12.13
N GLY A 122 -17.63 -4.15 11.83
CA GLY A 122 -17.74 -4.93 10.59
C GLY A 122 -16.47 -4.95 9.74
N ASP A 123 -16.63 -5.24 8.45
CA ASP A 123 -15.54 -5.41 7.49
C ASP A 123 -14.69 -4.14 7.34
N VAL A 124 -13.37 -4.34 7.27
CA VAL A 124 -12.37 -3.29 7.11
C VAL A 124 -11.71 -3.41 5.74
N SER A 125 -11.48 -2.28 5.09
CA SER A 125 -10.71 -2.24 3.86
C SER A 125 -9.21 -2.39 4.15
N VAL A 126 -8.50 -3.17 3.35
CA VAL A 126 -7.03 -3.12 3.29
C VAL A 126 -6.67 -2.13 2.20
N CYS A 127 -5.83 -1.16 2.54
CA CYS A 127 -5.26 -0.23 1.59
C CYS A 127 -3.85 -0.66 1.22
N PHE A 128 -3.52 -0.52 -0.05
CA PHE A 128 -2.20 -0.79 -0.62
C PHE A 128 -1.68 0.48 -1.29
N ILE A 129 -0.44 0.82 -1.01
CA ILE A 129 0.22 2.02 -1.52
C ILE A 129 1.45 1.56 -2.30
N PRO A 130 1.58 1.91 -3.59
CA PRO A 130 2.72 1.53 -4.38
C PRO A 130 3.92 2.42 -4.07
N HIS A 131 5.06 1.81 -3.79
CA HIS A 131 6.33 2.47 -3.53
C HIS A 131 7.39 2.06 -4.56
N THR A 132 8.35 2.96 -4.78
CA THR A 132 9.67 2.59 -5.27
C THR A 132 10.69 2.78 -4.16
N THR A 133 11.53 1.77 -3.95
CA THR A 133 12.60 1.75 -2.94
C THR A 133 13.95 1.68 -3.62
N SER A 134 14.91 2.45 -3.08
CA SER A 134 16.31 2.45 -3.51
C SER A 134 17.20 2.70 -2.29
N GLY A 135 17.89 1.65 -1.83
CA GLY A 135 18.65 1.69 -0.58
C GLY A 135 17.74 2.00 0.63
N SER A 136 18.08 3.04 1.38
CA SER A 136 17.28 3.53 2.52
C SER A 136 16.11 4.42 2.13
N ASN A 137 16.00 4.80 0.85
CA ASN A 137 14.97 5.72 0.38
C ASN A 137 13.75 4.94 -0.13
N SER A 138 12.56 5.44 0.23
CA SER A 138 11.28 4.95 -0.28
C SER A 138 10.40 6.13 -0.63
N ILE A 139 9.84 6.13 -1.83
CA ILE A 139 8.86 7.14 -2.26
C ILE A 139 7.59 6.42 -2.72
N TYR A 140 6.43 6.93 -2.34
CA TYR A 140 5.16 6.45 -2.88
C TYR A 140 4.94 7.07 -4.26
N ILE A 141 4.48 6.25 -5.22
CA ILE A 141 4.50 6.61 -6.64
C ILE A 141 3.13 6.55 -7.31
N GLY A 142 2.07 6.29 -6.56
CA GLY A 142 0.71 6.18 -7.10
C GLY A 142 -0.35 6.29 -6.02
N ASN A 143 -1.60 6.24 -6.49
CA ASN A 143 -2.75 6.30 -5.59
C ASN A 143 -2.88 5.02 -4.75
N PRO A 144 -3.29 5.15 -3.49
CA PRO A 144 -3.70 4.00 -2.69
C PRO A 144 -4.87 3.27 -3.35
N MET A 145 -4.80 1.94 -3.39
CA MET A 145 -5.88 1.07 -3.82
C MET A 145 -6.41 0.35 -2.59
N CYS A 146 -7.71 0.47 -2.29
CA CYS A 146 -8.30 -0.10 -1.08
C CYS A 146 -9.48 -1.01 -1.40
N GLY A 147 -9.67 -2.06 -0.62
CA GLY A 147 -10.92 -2.80 -0.63
C GLY A 147 -10.99 -3.91 0.41
N THR A 148 -12.16 -4.53 0.50
CA THR A 148 -12.47 -5.58 1.48
C THR A 148 -11.97 -6.94 1.02
N PHE A 149 -11.80 -7.90 1.94
CA PHE A 149 -11.37 -9.27 1.63
C PHE A 149 -12.27 -10.26 2.37
N PRO A 150 -13.52 -10.43 1.94
CA PRO A 150 -14.54 -11.14 2.73
C PRO A 150 -14.35 -12.66 2.77
N ASP A 151 -13.64 -13.23 1.78
CA ASP A 151 -13.40 -14.68 1.68
C ASP A 151 -11.90 -14.97 1.72
N PRO A 152 -11.41 -15.77 2.68
CA PRO A 152 -9.99 -16.13 2.76
C PRO A 152 -9.51 -17.02 1.62
N LYS A 153 -10.41 -17.64 0.85
CA LYS A 153 -10.07 -18.36 -0.39
C LYS A 153 -9.96 -17.42 -1.58
N SER A 154 -10.47 -16.19 -1.51
CA SER A 154 -10.44 -15.27 -2.66
C SER A 154 -9.07 -14.60 -2.82
N VAL A 155 -8.48 -14.73 -4.00
CA VAL A 155 -7.32 -13.95 -4.43
C VAL A 155 -7.81 -12.71 -5.18
N LYS A 156 -7.54 -11.51 -4.65
CA LYS A 156 -7.93 -10.25 -5.31
C LYS A 156 -6.78 -9.66 -6.11
N LYS A 157 -7.10 -9.23 -7.33
CA LYS A 157 -6.21 -8.44 -8.18
C LYS A 157 -6.23 -6.96 -7.78
N ILE A 158 -5.05 -6.36 -7.71
CA ILE A 158 -4.81 -4.96 -7.41
C ILE A 158 -3.94 -4.40 -8.53
N THR A 159 -4.46 -3.45 -9.29
CA THR A 159 -3.69 -2.79 -10.35
C THR A 159 -3.46 -1.34 -9.97
N PHE A 160 -2.20 -0.95 -9.80
CA PHE A 160 -1.83 0.39 -9.37
C PHE A 160 -1.81 1.37 -10.53
N ILE A 161 -2.29 2.59 -10.26
CA ILE A 161 -2.17 3.72 -11.16
C ILE A 161 -1.08 4.64 -10.59
N LYS A 162 0.04 4.76 -11.32
CA LYS A 162 1.13 5.67 -10.95
C LYS A 162 0.73 7.11 -11.20
N TYR A 163 1.31 8.02 -10.43
CA TYR A 163 1.25 9.44 -10.77
C TYR A 163 2.03 9.72 -12.05
N SER A 164 1.62 10.74 -12.81
CA SER A 164 2.22 11.06 -14.10
C SER A 164 3.72 11.34 -14.00
N GLN A 165 4.15 12.02 -12.94
CA GLN A 165 5.58 12.29 -12.66
C GLN A 165 6.41 11.04 -12.32
N TYR A 166 5.76 9.90 -12.05
CA TYR A 166 6.41 8.62 -11.72
C TYR A 166 6.02 7.50 -12.69
N SER A 167 5.56 7.85 -13.90
CA SER A 167 5.12 6.88 -14.91
C SER A 167 6.19 5.81 -15.24
N SER A 168 7.46 6.20 -15.28
CA SER A 168 8.61 5.30 -15.52
C SER A 168 9.14 4.60 -14.27
N ALA A 169 8.72 5.00 -13.07
CA ALA A 169 9.22 4.41 -11.83
C ALA A 169 8.75 2.96 -11.68
N LEU A 170 9.62 2.09 -11.20
CA LEU A 170 9.29 0.70 -10.91
C LEU A 170 8.59 0.59 -9.56
N ILE A 171 7.46 -0.11 -9.51
CA ILE A 171 6.84 -0.50 -8.24
C ILE A 171 7.56 -1.76 -7.79
N ASN A 172 8.51 -1.63 -6.86
CA ASN A 172 9.26 -2.74 -6.27
C ASN A 172 8.96 -2.90 -4.77
N SER A 173 8.07 -2.08 -4.22
CA SER A 173 7.64 -2.20 -2.84
C SER A 173 6.18 -1.77 -2.70
N VAL A 174 5.47 -2.35 -1.74
CA VAL A 174 4.09 -1.99 -1.41
C VAL A 174 3.99 -1.85 0.10
N MET A 175 3.47 -0.71 0.54
CA MET A 175 2.99 -0.54 1.91
C MET A 175 1.52 -0.92 1.95
N PHE A 176 1.09 -1.73 2.93
CA PHE A 176 -0.31 -2.08 3.07
C PHE A 176 -0.71 -2.25 4.53
N PHE A 177 -1.96 -1.94 4.82
CA PHE A 177 -2.50 -1.87 6.17
C PHE A 177 -4.02 -2.00 6.18
N LYS A 178 -4.57 -2.40 7.33
CA LYS A 178 -6.01 -2.25 7.61
C LYS A 178 -6.30 -0.76 7.77
N ASP A 179 -7.29 -0.26 7.05
CA ASP A 179 -7.74 1.11 7.23
C ASP A 179 -8.66 1.17 8.45
N SER A 180 -8.04 1.28 9.62
CA SER A 180 -8.68 1.33 10.93
C SER A 180 -8.31 2.63 11.64
N SER A 181 -9.11 3.02 12.62
CA SER A 181 -8.86 4.21 13.42
C SER A 181 -7.88 3.93 14.55
N PHE A 182 -6.82 4.73 14.66
CA PHE A 182 -5.83 4.68 15.75
C PHE A 182 -5.56 6.09 16.29
N TYR A 183 -5.14 6.18 17.55
CA TYR A 183 -4.69 7.44 18.13
C TYR A 183 -3.24 7.72 17.70
N TYR A 184 -3.01 8.90 17.11
CA TYR A 184 -1.67 9.32 16.70
C TYR A 184 -1.22 10.53 17.54
N PRO A 185 -0.15 10.40 18.35
CA PRO A 185 0.26 11.44 19.30
C PRO A 185 0.47 12.84 18.72
N VAL A 186 1.17 12.97 17.59
CA VAL A 186 1.46 14.28 16.98
C VAL A 186 0.21 14.94 16.39
N PHE A 187 -0.81 14.14 16.06
CA PHE A 187 -2.09 14.62 15.58
C PHE A 187 -3.06 14.92 16.73
N ASN A 188 -2.75 14.41 17.93
CA ASN A 188 -3.56 14.46 19.14
C ASN A 188 -5.04 14.06 18.91
N ARG A 189 -5.27 13.06 18.05
CA ARG A 189 -6.61 12.58 17.71
C ARG A 189 -6.56 11.18 17.12
N TYR A 190 -7.73 10.53 17.11
CA TYR A 190 -7.95 9.30 16.36
C TYR A 190 -8.08 9.62 14.87
N MET A 191 -7.37 8.88 14.03
CA MET A 191 -7.42 9.01 12.57
C MET A 191 -7.42 7.62 11.93
N MET A 192 -8.04 7.52 10.75
CA MET A 192 -7.89 6.36 9.90
C MET A 192 -6.43 6.22 9.43
N THR A 193 -5.92 5.00 9.35
CA THR A 193 -4.52 4.74 8.96
C THR A 193 -4.17 5.41 7.63
N LEU A 194 -5.06 5.36 6.64
CA LEU A 194 -4.82 5.99 5.34
C LEU A 194 -4.67 7.51 5.44
N ASP A 195 -5.51 8.16 6.24
CA ASP A 195 -5.49 9.62 6.42
C ASP A 195 -4.25 10.07 7.19
N ALA A 196 -3.87 9.30 8.22
CA ALA A 196 -2.63 9.55 8.96
C ALA A 196 -1.41 9.42 8.04
N TYR A 197 -1.37 8.40 7.17
CA TYR A 197 -0.31 8.24 6.17
C TYR A 197 -0.26 9.41 5.19
N LYS A 198 -1.40 9.76 4.57
CA LYS A 198 -1.48 10.90 3.63
C LYS A 198 -1.03 12.20 4.28
N THR A 199 -1.43 12.43 5.53
CA THR A 199 -1.03 13.62 6.27
C THR A 199 0.47 13.61 6.58
N CYS A 200 1.03 12.47 7.00
CA CYS A 200 2.48 12.31 7.16
C CYS A 200 3.22 12.69 5.87
N MET A 201 2.82 12.13 4.72
CA MET A 201 3.47 12.41 3.44
C MET A 201 3.37 13.89 3.03
N SER A 202 2.20 14.51 3.25
CA SER A 202 1.99 15.94 3.00
C SER A 202 2.89 16.80 3.89
N MET A 203 2.91 16.53 5.20
CA MET A 203 3.70 17.27 6.19
C MET A 203 5.21 17.09 6.00
N LEU A 204 5.65 15.91 5.57
CA LEU A 204 7.04 15.67 5.21
C LEU A 204 7.52 16.59 4.08
N ALA A 205 6.66 16.92 3.12
CA ALA A 205 6.99 17.88 2.06
C ALA A 205 7.18 19.32 2.57
N TYR A 206 6.69 19.63 3.78
CA TYR A 206 6.94 20.88 4.50
C TYR A 206 8.06 20.75 5.55
N GLY A 207 8.84 19.66 5.53
CA GLY A 207 9.93 19.41 6.48
C GLY A 207 9.47 18.96 7.86
N GLN A 208 8.21 18.59 8.05
CA GLN A 208 7.64 18.21 9.34
C GLN A 208 7.67 16.69 9.53
N SER A 209 8.85 16.12 9.85
CA SER A 209 9.04 14.67 9.99
C SER A 209 8.26 14.03 11.15
N ALA A 210 7.93 14.82 12.18
CA ALA A 210 7.23 14.36 13.39
C ALA A 210 5.91 13.64 13.09
N TYR A 211 5.17 14.05 12.05
CA TYR A 211 3.93 13.38 11.65
C TYR A 211 4.19 11.96 11.12
N CYS A 212 5.29 11.77 10.39
CA CYS A 212 5.69 10.46 9.91
C CYS A 212 6.29 9.58 11.00
N GLU A 213 7.01 10.17 11.95
CA GLU A 213 7.46 9.47 13.15
C GLU A 213 6.27 8.98 13.99
N SER A 214 5.24 9.82 14.16
CA SER A 214 4.00 9.43 14.83
C SER A 214 3.22 8.36 14.08
N PHE A 215 3.21 8.38 12.74
CA PHE A 215 2.62 7.29 11.96
C PHE A 215 3.39 5.98 12.17
N LYS A 216 4.72 6.04 12.10
CA LYS A 216 5.61 4.89 12.31
C LYS A 216 5.50 4.32 13.72
N SER A 217 5.34 5.15 14.74
CA SER A 217 5.24 4.70 16.13
C SER A 217 3.98 3.87 16.40
N VAL A 218 2.89 4.10 15.65
CA VAL A 218 1.68 3.26 15.71
C VAL A 218 1.93 1.90 15.06
N GLY A 219 2.72 1.85 13.98
CA GLY A 219 3.26 0.60 13.43
C GLY A 219 2.22 -0.36 12.83
N GLN A 220 1.03 0.11 12.51
CA GLN A 220 -0.08 -0.69 11.98
C GLN A 220 -0.01 -0.82 10.44
N TYR A 221 1.15 -1.14 9.91
CA TYR A 221 1.37 -1.35 8.48
C TYR A 221 2.46 -2.41 8.22
N VAL A 222 2.41 -3.00 7.03
CA VAL A 222 3.48 -3.86 6.50
C VAL A 222 4.10 -3.18 5.29
N MET A 223 5.43 -3.20 5.21
CA MET A 223 6.17 -2.87 3.99
C MET A 223 6.70 -4.18 3.39
N ARG A 224 6.36 -4.47 2.14
CA ARG A 224 6.88 -5.63 1.40
C ARG A 224 7.61 -5.19 0.14
N THR A 225 8.87 -5.61 0.02
CA THR A 225 9.72 -5.40 -1.16
C THR A 225 9.74 -6.66 -2.02
N PHE A 226 9.90 -6.50 -3.33
CA PHE A 226 9.88 -7.56 -4.35
C PHE A 226 11.17 -7.56 -5.17
#